data_AF-A0A2G9RJZ8-F1
#
_entry.id   AF-A0A2G9RJZ8-F1
#
_cell.length_a   1.000
_cell.length_b   1.000
_cell.length_c   1.000
_cell.angle_alpha   90.00
_cell.angle_beta   90.00
_cell.angle_gamma   90.00
#
_symmetry.space_group_name_H-M   'P 1'
#
loop_
_entity.id
_entity.type
_entity.pdbx_description
1 polymer ?
#
loop_
_entity_poly.entity_id
_entity_poly.type
_entity_poly.pdbx_seq_one_letter_code
_entity_poly.pdbx_strand_id
1 'polypeptide(L)'
;MSKLQNCFQVLIFVLPSVMKVLKSLLVCCYHYTFRNIILAFAGTLRHGLIPNLLGQGTYSRYNCRDAVWWWLQCIQDYCNIVPKGKEILKCPVSRMYPKDDSPPTAAGTVDQPLYDVIQEALQRHAQGINFRERNAGPQIDRNMRDEGFNINAGVDPVTGFVFGGNRLNCGTWMDKMGESERARNKGIPATPRDGSAVEIVGLSKSTVRWLTELSKKNVYPYKGVKVQREGKEVLLAFSEWNQHIQDHFEKYFYVSDDPSDPNEQRPDLVHKRGIYKDSYGASSPWCDYQLRPNFPVAMVVAPELFTPLRAWKALEIVQKKLMGPLGMKTLDSE
;
A
#
# COMPACT_ATOMS: atom_id res chain seq x y z
N MET A 1 7.18 20.60 18.55
CA MET A 1 7.54 20.61 17.12
C MET A 1 8.87 19.89 16.82
N SER A 2 9.97 20.16 17.54
CA SER A 2 11.27 19.48 17.29
C SER A 2 11.29 17.97 17.57
N LYS A 3 10.53 17.49 18.56
CA LYS A 3 10.39 16.03 18.84
C LYS A 3 9.60 15.27 17.76
N LEU A 4 8.65 15.93 17.08
CA LEU A 4 7.98 15.36 15.90
C LEU A 4 8.98 15.24 14.76
N GLN A 5 9.75 16.29 14.44
CA GLN A 5 10.74 16.21 13.35
C GLN A 5 11.68 15.01 13.49
N ASN A 6 12.15 14.68 14.70
CA ASN A 6 13.02 13.53 14.92
C ASN A 6 12.31 12.17 14.72
N CYS A 7 11.07 11.98 15.21
CA CYS A 7 10.31 10.75 14.92
C CYS A 7 10.00 10.61 13.42
N PHE A 8 9.69 11.73 12.76
CA PHE A 8 9.32 11.80 11.36
C PHE A 8 10.53 11.61 10.42
N GLN A 9 11.72 12.12 10.79
CA GLN A 9 12.95 11.83 10.05
C GLN A 9 13.30 10.36 10.11
N VAL A 10 13.19 9.71 11.28
CA VAL A 10 13.49 8.28 11.41
C VAL A 10 12.52 7.42 10.58
N LEU A 11 11.23 7.76 10.50
CA LEU A 11 10.25 6.97 9.74
C LEU A 11 10.52 6.95 8.22
N ILE A 12 11.09 8.02 7.67
CA ILE A 12 11.44 8.14 6.25
C ILE A 12 12.64 7.25 5.89
N PHE A 13 13.52 6.92 6.85
CA PHE A 13 14.76 6.15 6.61
C PHE A 13 14.63 4.63 6.76
N VAL A 14 13.50 4.09 7.23
CA VAL A 14 13.42 2.67 7.67
C VAL A 14 12.91 1.69 6.60
N LEU A 15 12.52 2.15 5.40
CA LEU A 15 11.84 1.27 4.45
C LEU A 15 12.62 1.10 3.11
N PRO A 16 13.01 -0.13 2.71
CA PRO A 16 14.04 -0.35 1.68
C PRO A 16 13.61 -0.22 0.21
N SER A 17 12.36 0.13 -0.09
CA SER A 17 11.90 0.24 -1.47
C SER A 17 12.31 1.58 -2.07
N VAL A 18 12.78 1.61 -3.34
CA VAL A 18 13.17 2.83 -4.08
C VAL A 18 12.16 3.97 -3.88
N MET A 19 10.87 3.65 -3.92
CA MET A 19 9.77 4.61 -3.76
C MET A 19 9.66 5.29 -2.39
N LYS A 20 10.33 4.76 -1.37
CA LYS A 20 10.27 5.28 0.00
C LYS A 20 11.42 6.25 0.28
N VAL A 21 12.55 6.08 -0.43
CA VAL A 21 13.70 7.03 -0.45
C VAL A 21 13.44 8.20 -1.41
N LEU A 22 12.52 8.03 -2.34
CA LEU A 22 12.17 8.99 -3.40
C LEU A 22 11.80 10.38 -2.83
N LYS A 23 11.10 10.47 -1.69
CA LYS A 23 10.77 11.76 -1.07
C LYS A 23 12.00 12.60 -0.71
N SER A 24 13.09 11.95 -0.29
CA SER A 24 14.37 12.61 0.00
C SER A 24 15.04 13.15 -1.27
N LEU A 25 14.90 12.45 -2.41
CA LEU A 25 15.41 12.91 -3.71
C LEU A 25 14.64 14.11 -4.28
N LEU A 26 13.33 14.17 -4.02
CA LEU A 26 12.47 15.32 -4.32
C LEU A 26 12.95 16.59 -3.60
N VAL A 27 13.28 16.47 -2.32
CA VAL A 27 13.75 17.59 -1.49
C VAL A 27 15.13 18.10 -1.95
N CYS A 28 15.96 17.24 -2.54
CA CYS A 28 17.28 17.59 -3.08
C CYS A 28 17.22 18.19 -4.51
N CYS A 29 16.07 18.65 -4.98
CA CYS A 29 15.88 19.31 -6.29
C CYS A 29 16.14 18.44 -7.55
N TYR A 30 16.21 17.11 -7.43
CA TYR A 30 16.35 16.20 -8.58
C TYR A 30 15.01 15.90 -9.27
N HIS A 31 14.22 16.94 -9.55
CA HIS A 31 12.83 16.81 -10.05
C HIS A 31 12.74 16.06 -11.38
N TYR A 32 13.71 16.26 -12.28
CA TYR A 32 13.74 15.58 -13.59
C TYR A 32 13.95 14.08 -13.44
N THR A 33 14.94 13.68 -12.65
CA THR A 33 15.23 12.26 -12.35
C THR A 33 14.02 11.59 -11.71
N PHE A 34 13.40 12.26 -10.74
CA PHE A 34 12.22 11.75 -10.06
C PHE A 34 11.04 11.52 -11.01
N ARG A 35 10.75 12.49 -11.88
CA ARG A 35 9.72 12.37 -12.92
C ARG A 35 9.96 11.13 -13.78
N ASN A 36 11.18 10.93 -14.24
CA ASN A 36 11.51 9.81 -15.12
C ASN A 36 11.38 8.47 -14.40
N ILE A 37 11.71 8.39 -13.11
CA ILE A 37 11.50 7.18 -12.30
C ILE A 37 10.00 6.88 -12.18
N ILE A 38 9.15 7.86 -11.88
CA ILE A 38 7.69 7.67 -11.84
C ILE A 38 7.19 7.08 -13.16
N LEU A 39 7.56 7.70 -14.28
CA LEU A 39 7.07 7.31 -15.61
C LEU A 39 7.62 5.94 -16.03
N ALA A 40 8.86 5.62 -15.66
CA ALA A 40 9.45 4.30 -15.92
C ALA A 40 8.70 3.19 -15.18
N PHE A 41 8.41 3.36 -13.88
CA PHE A 41 7.60 2.40 -13.12
C PHE A 41 6.16 2.33 -13.64
N ALA A 42 5.57 3.45 -14.06
CA ALA A 42 4.24 3.49 -14.67
C ALA A 42 4.18 2.62 -15.95
N GLY A 43 5.24 2.61 -16.76
CA GLY A 43 5.34 1.75 -17.95
C GLY A 43 5.27 0.25 -17.63
N THR A 44 5.63 -0.13 -16.41
CA THR A 44 5.60 -1.52 -15.93
C THR A 44 4.33 -1.92 -15.18
N LEU A 45 3.32 -1.05 -15.02
CA LEU A 45 2.07 -1.44 -14.37
C LEU A 45 1.44 -2.64 -15.09
N ARG A 46 1.12 -3.70 -14.33
CA ARG A 46 0.46 -4.93 -14.81
C ARG A 46 -0.40 -5.53 -13.71
N HIS A 47 -1.53 -6.15 -14.04
CA HIS A 47 -2.51 -6.65 -13.07
C HIS A 47 -3.04 -5.58 -12.10
N GLY A 48 -2.90 -4.30 -12.46
CA GLY A 48 -3.16 -3.18 -11.54
C GLY A 48 -2.08 -2.94 -10.49
N LEU A 49 -0.93 -3.62 -10.56
CA LEU A 49 0.17 -3.56 -9.59
C LEU A 49 1.45 -2.99 -10.21
N ILE A 50 2.30 -2.43 -9.35
CA ILE A 50 3.68 -2.03 -9.67
C ILE A 50 4.61 -3.15 -9.16
N PRO A 51 5.62 -3.58 -9.94
CA PRO A 51 6.46 -4.70 -9.54
C PRO A 51 7.40 -4.37 -8.38
N ASN A 52 7.73 -5.38 -7.56
CA ASN A 52 8.76 -5.26 -6.51
C ASN A 52 10.16 -5.36 -7.12
N LEU A 53 10.35 -6.41 -7.93
CA LEU A 53 11.59 -6.66 -8.66
C LEU A 53 11.38 -6.17 -10.09
N LEU A 54 12.15 -5.15 -10.51
CA LEU A 54 11.97 -4.55 -11.82
C LEU A 54 12.58 -5.42 -12.93
N GLY A 55 13.80 -5.93 -12.77
CA GLY A 55 14.44 -6.81 -13.77
C GLY A 55 14.47 -6.21 -15.18
N GLN A 56 14.85 -4.92 -15.30
CA GLN A 56 14.77 -4.11 -16.53
C GLN A 56 13.35 -3.96 -17.12
N GLY A 57 12.32 -4.32 -16.35
CA GLY A 57 10.92 -4.35 -16.75
C GLY A 57 10.49 -5.70 -17.35
N THR A 58 11.35 -6.38 -18.10
CA THR A 58 11.01 -7.63 -18.82
C THR A 58 10.89 -8.86 -17.93
N TYR A 59 11.64 -8.88 -16.82
CA TYR A 59 11.58 -9.95 -15.81
C TYR A 59 10.95 -9.45 -14.50
N SER A 60 9.99 -8.53 -14.62
CA SER A 60 9.32 -7.93 -13.46
C SER A 60 8.49 -8.94 -12.69
N ARG A 61 8.64 -8.94 -11.35
CA ARG A 61 7.89 -9.79 -10.43
C ARG A 61 6.84 -8.97 -9.67
N TYR A 62 5.60 -9.44 -9.67
CA TYR A 62 4.43 -8.76 -9.11
C TYR A 62 3.92 -9.48 -7.86
N ASN A 63 4.84 -9.74 -6.93
CA ASN A 63 4.58 -10.42 -5.66
C ASN A 63 4.30 -9.46 -4.49
N CYS A 64 4.23 -8.16 -4.76
CA CYS A 64 3.95 -7.11 -3.78
C CYS A 64 2.63 -6.40 -4.10
N ARG A 65 1.92 -6.01 -3.05
CA ARG A 65 0.66 -5.26 -3.12
C ARG A 65 0.81 -3.83 -2.61
N ASP A 66 1.88 -3.51 -1.87
CA ASP A 66 2.12 -2.19 -1.31
C ASP A 66 2.75 -1.21 -2.33
N ALA A 67 3.57 -1.70 -3.25
CA ALA A 67 4.33 -0.89 -4.21
C ALA A 67 3.48 0.10 -5.02
N VAL A 68 2.31 -0.33 -5.51
CA VAL A 68 1.41 0.53 -6.28
C VAL A 68 0.91 1.73 -5.47
N TRP A 69 0.65 1.55 -4.17
CA TRP A 69 0.18 2.63 -3.29
C TRP A 69 1.30 3.59 -2.94
N TRP A 70 2.53 3.10 -2.78
CA TRP A 70 3.71 3.94 -2.64
C TRP A 70 3.99 4.74 -3.92
N TRP A 71 3.87 4.13 -5.08
CA TRP A 71 3.98 4.81 -6.38
C TRP A 71 2.97 5.95 -6.50
N LEU A 72 1.71 5.72 -6.13
CA LEU A 72 0.66 6.74 -6.10
C LEU A 72 0.98 7.87 -5.12
N GLN A 73 1.54 7.57 -3.94
CA GLN A 73 1.99 8.60 -2.99
C GLN A 73 3.17 9.40 -3.53
N CYS A 74 4.11 8.79 -4.25
CA CYS A 74 5.20 9.51 -4.91
C CYS A 74 4.69 10.51 -5.95
N ILE A 75 3.67 10.15 -6.72
CA ILE A 75 3.05 11.05 -7.71
C ILE A 75 2.38 12.24 -7.00
N GLN A 76 1.67 11.98 -5.90
CA GLN A 76 1.08 13.04 -5.07
C GLN A 76 2.14 14.00 -4.56
N ASP A 77 3.21 13.47 -3.95
CA ASP A 77 4.31 14.26 -3.42
C ASP A 77 4.97 15.09 -4.54
N TYR A 78 5.18 14.53 -5.73
CA TYR A 78 5.67 15.28 -6.90
C TYR A 78 4.77 16.43 -7.30
N CYS A 79 3.47 16.17 -7.41
CA CYS A 79 2.48 17.18 -7.81
C CYS A 79 2.39 18.35 -6.82
N ASN A 80 2.70 18.09 -5.55
CA ASN A 80 2.63 19.08 -4.47
C ASN A 80 3.94 19.84 -4.27
N ILE A 81 5.10 19.19 -4.46
CA ILE A 81 6.42 19.79 -4.21
C ILE A 81 6.95 20.52 -5.45
N VAL A 82 6.78 19.94 -6.64
CA VAL A 82 7.39 20.48 -7.87
C VAL A 82 6.51 21.58 -8.46
N PRO A 83 7.07 22.76 -8.81
CA PRO A 83 6.33 23.78 -9.54
C PRO A 83 5.74 23.24 -10.84
N LYS A 84 4.45 23.47 -11.08
CA LYS A 84 3.69 22.87 -12.19
C LYS A 84 3.72 21.33 -12.23
N GLY A 85 3.99 20.67 -11.10
CA GLY A 85 4.15 19.22 -11.01
C GLY A 85 2.94 18.41 -11.52
N LYS A 86 1.73 18.99 -11.48
CA LYS A 86 0.49 18.38 -12.02
C LYS A 86 0.55 18.09 -13.52
N GLU A 87 1.42 18.75 -14.28
CA GLU A 87 1.63 18.46 -15.71
C GLU A 87 2.14 17.03 -15.94
N ILE A 88 2.76 16.39 -14.93
CA ILE A 88 3.17 14.98 -15.01
C ILE A 88 2.01 14.04 -15.34
N LEU A 89 0.79 14.37 -14.92
CA LEU A 89 -0.40 13.54 -15.15
C LEU A 89 -0.69 13.37 -16.64
N LYS A 90 -0.32 14.35 -17.47
CA LYS A 90 -0.51 14.33 -18.93
C LYS A 90 0.71 13.79 -19.67
N CYS A 91 1.82 13.51 -18.98
CA CYS A 91 3.01 12.98 -19.63
C CYS A 91 2.72 11.59 -20.21
N PRO A 92 3.20 11.31 -21.44
CA PRO A 92 3.04 10.00 -22.05
C PRO A 92 3.85 8.96 -21.27
N VAL A 93 3.24 7.82 -21.03
CA VAL A 93 3.84 6.62 -20.47
C VAL A 93 3.81 5.56 -21.55
N SER A 94 4.99 5.13 -21.98
CA SER A 94 5.11 3.97 -22.85
C SER A 94 4.84 2.70 -22.06
N ARG A 95 3.76 1.99 -22.40
CA ARG A 95 3.36 0.76 -21.75
C ARG A 95 4.24 -0.38 -22.24
N MET A 96 4.98 -0.98 -21.32
CA MET A 96 5.74 -2.20 -21.58
C MET A 96 4.80 -3.41 -21.65
N TYR A 97 3.73 -3.40 -20.85
CA TYR A 97 2.70 -4.45 -20.85
C TYR A 97 1.33 -3.82 -21.10
N PRO A 98 0.89 -3.73 -22.37
CA PRO A 98 -0.44 -3.19 -22.69
C PRO A 98 -1.61 -4.03 -22.14
N LYS A 99 -1.38 -5.34 -21.92
CA LYS A 99 -2.34 -6.26 -21.30
C LYS A 99 -1.63 -7.16 -20.31
N ASP A 100 -2.38 -7.72 -19.36
CA ASP A 100 -1.85 -8.60 -18.30
C ASP A 100 -1.03 -9.79 -18.85
N ASP A 101 -1.45 -10.37 -19.97
CA ASP A 101 -0.78 -11.54 -20.59
C ASP A 101 0.13 -11.20 -21.77
N SER A 102 0.30 -9.92 -22.12
CA SER A 102 1.10 -9.55 -23.29
C SER A 102 2.60 -9.84 -23.07
N PRO A 103 3.36 -10.11 -24.15
CA PRO A 103 4.81 -9.98 -24.09
C PRO A 103 5.20 -8.52 -23.83
N PRO A 104 6.43 -8.25 -23.35
CA PRO A 104 6.93 -6.90 -23.24
C PRO A 104 7.03 -6.25 -24.63
N THR A 105 6.50 -5.04 -24.79
CA THR A 105 6.53 -4.27 -26.04
C THR A 105 7.63 -3.20 -26.00
N ALA A 106 8.13 -2.83 -27.18
CA ALA A 106 9.12 -1.77 -27.34
C ALA A 106 8.52 -0.40 -26.98
N ALA A 107 9.39 0.54 -26.62
CA ALA A 107 8.98 1.90 -26.28
C ALA A 107 8.24 2.57 -27.46
N GLY A 108 7.14 3.27 -27.19
CA GLY A 108 6.32 3.96 -28.20
C GLY A 108 5.31 3.06 -28.95
N THR A 109 5.22 1.76 -28.62
CA THR A 109 4.23 0.85 -29.26
C THR A 109 2.81 1.17 -28.79
N VAL A 110 2.64 1.40 -27.49
CA VAL A 110 1.39 1.81 -26.86
C VAL A 110 1.73 2.86 -25.82
N ASP A 111 1.31 4.10 -26.07
CA ASP A 111 1.48 5.21 -25.16
C ASP A 111 0.12 5.62 -24.61
N GLN A 112 0.08 5.89 -23.31
CA GLN A 112 -1.10 6.48 -22.67
C GLN A 112 -0.64 7.52 -21.64
N PRO A 113 -1.44 8.55 -21.37
CA PRO A 113 -1.10 9.53 -20.36
C PRO A 113 -1.04 8.88 -18.96
N LEU A 114 -0.19 9.42 -18.08
CA LEU A 114 -0.02 8.89 -16.72
C LEU A 114 -1.36 8.80 -15.95
N TYR A 115 -2.29 9.74 -16.16
CA TYR A 115 -3.60 9.69 -15.49
C TYR A 115 -4.39 8.41 -15.84
N ASP A 116 -4.23 7.85 -17.04
CA ASP A 116 -4.90 6.61 -17.45
C ASP A 116 -4.25 5.39 -16.78
N VAL A 117 -2.93 5.42 -16.59
CA VAL A 117 -2.22 4.36 -15.85
C VAL A 117 -2.64 4.36 -14.37
N ILE A 118 -2.78 5.54 -13.77
CA ILE A 118 -3.33 5.69 -12.41
C ILE A 118 -4.75 5.15 -12.34
N GLN A 119 -5.59 5.48 -13.33
CA GLN A 119 -6.98 5.03 -13.37
C GLN A 119 -7.04 3.50 -13.52
N GLU A 120 -6.21 2.92 -14.39
CA GLU A 120 -6.10 1.47 -14.57
C GLU A 120 -5.78 0.77 -13.25
N ALA A 121 -4.78 1.25 -12.50
CA ALA A 121 -4.41 0.68 -11.21
C ALA A 121 -5.58 0.65 -10.22
N LEU A 122 -6.29 1.78 -10.07
CA LEU A 122 -7.44 1.88 -9.16
C LEU A 122 -8.64 1.05 -9.64
N GLN A 123 -8.88 1.04 -10.95
CA GLN A 123 -9.95 0.31 -11.58
C GLN A 123 -9.80 -1.20 -11.36
N ARG A 124 -8.57 -1.72 -11.49
CA ARG A 124 -8.25 -3.14 -11.24
C ARG A 124 -8.44 -3.50 -9.76
N HIS A 125 -7.98 -2.66 -8.82
CA HIS A 125 -8.20 -2.91 -7.39
C HIS A 125 -9.67 -2.91 -7.02
N ALA A 126 -10.46 -1.97 -7.55
CA ALA A 126 -11.88 -1.90 -7.24
C ALA A 126 -12.71 -3.05 -7.85
N GLN A 127 -12.29 -3.58 -9.01
CA GLN A 127 -12.90 -4.76 -9.62
C GLN A 127 -12.48 -6.07 -8.95
N GLY A 128 -11.33 -6.08 -8.28
CA GLY A 128 -10.70 -7.29 -7.77
C GLY A 128 -9.59 -7.78 -8.69
N ILE A 129 -8.45 -8.08 -8.08
CA ILE A 129 -7.26 -8.65 -8.70
C ILE A 129 -7.18 -10.09 -8.24
N ASN A 130 -7.11 -11.02 -9.20
CA ASN A 130 -6.87 -12.43 -8.96
C ASN A 130 -6.07 -12.97 -10.14
N PHE A 131 -4.82 -13.35 -9.88
CA PHE A 131 -3.95 -13.96 -10.88
C PHE A 131 -2.91 -14.84 -10.22
N ARG A 132 -2.29 -15.71 -11.02
CA ARG A 132 -1.12 -16.49 -10.61
C ARG A 132 0.14 -15.88 -11.20
N GLU A 133 1.20 -15.73 -10.41
CA GLU A 133 2.46 -15.14 -10.89
C GLU A 133 2.94 -15.83 -12.18
N ARG A 134 3.35 -15.00 -13.17
CA ARG A 134 3.91 -15.51 -14.42
C ARG A 134 5.17 -16.32 -14.12
N ASN A 135 5.26 -17.50 -14.71
CA ASN A 135 6.35 -18.45 -14.47
C ASN A 135 6.40 -18.91 -13.00
N ALA A 136 5.26 -19.06 -12.32
CA ALA A 136 5.19 -19.64 -10.98
C ALA A 136 5.95 -20.98 -10.88
N GLY A 137 6.71 -21.14 -9.79
CA GLY A 137 7.53 -22.33 -9.54
C GLY A 137 8.93 -21.99 -9.03
N PRO A 138 9.76 -23.02 -8.79
CA PRO A 138 11.08 -22.89 -8.17
C PRO A 138 12.04 -21.94 -8.90
N GLN A 139 11.82 -21.69 -10.20
CA GLN A 139 12.60 -20.81 -11.05
C GLN A 139 12.47 -19.32 -10.67
N ILE A 140 11.31 -18.88 -10.18
CA ILE A 140 11.13 -17.49 -9.71
C ILE A 140 11.19 -17.37 -8.18
N ASP A 141 10.88 -18.46 -7.47
CA ASP A 141 11.00 -18.54 -6.02
C ASP A 141 11.13 -20.00 -5.57
N ARG A 142 12.34 -20.39 -5.15
CA ARG A 142 12.65 -21.76 -4.70
C ARG A 142 12.11 -22.12 -3.31
N ASN A 143 11.63 -21.13 -2.56
CA ASN A 143 11.22 -21.30 -1.17
C ASN A 143 9.70 -21.22 -1.03
N MET A 144 9.05 -20.34 -1.80
CA MET A 144 7.59 -20.15 -1.77
C MET A 144 6.83 -21.43 -2.14
N ARG A 145 5.71 -21.65 -1.44
CA ARG A 145 4.78 -22.76 -1.74
C ARG A 145 3.93 -22.44 -2.97
N ASP A 146 3.35 -23.47 -3.57
CA ASP A 146 2.58 -23.34 -4.81
C ASP A 146 1.44 -22.32 -4.70
N GLU A 147 0.73 -22.31 -3.56
CA GLU A 147 -0.39 -21.41 -3.31
C GLU A 147 0.06 -19.97 -3.06
N GLY A 148 1.32 -19.76 -2.65
CA GLY A 148 1.90 -18.44 -2.44
C GLY A 148 2.05 -17.64 -3.75
N PHE A 149 2.06 -18.30 -4.90
CA PHE A 149 2.09 -17.64 -6.22
C PHE A 149 0.73 -17.11 -6.66
N ASN A 150 -0.36 -17.41 -5.93
CA ASN A 150 -1.70 -16.91 -6.25
C ASN A 150 -1.92 -15.57 -5.53
N ILE A 151 -1.96 -14.50 -6.31
CA ILE A 151 -2.10 -13.12 -5.82
C ILE A 151 -3.58 -12.72 -5.86
N ASN A 152 -4.08 -12.26 -4.72
CA ASN A 152 -5.38 -11.64 -4.61
C ASN A 152 -5.23 -10.23 -4.02
N ALA A 153 -5.96 -9.25 -4.55
CA ALA A 153 -6.12 -7.94 -3.94
C ALA A 153 -7.46 -7.33 -4.35
N GLY A 154 -8.01 -6.45 -3.52
CA GLY A 154 -9.32 -5.86 -3.78
C GLY A 154 -9.63 -4.68 -2.87
N VAL A 155 -10.83 -4.15 -3.03
CA VAL A 155 -11.40 -3.12 -2.16
C VAL A 155 -12.65 -3.68 -1.53
N ASP A 156 -12.71 -3.67 -0.20
CA ASP A 156 -13.89 -4.10 0.52
C ASP A 156 -15.03 -3.09 0.28
N PRO A 157 -16.21 -3.53 -0.20
CA PRO A 157 -17.26 -2.63 -0.64
C PRO A 157 -17.96 -1.89 0.52
N VAL A 158 -17.79 -2.34 1.76
CA VAL A 158 -18.43 -1.76 2.95
C VAL A 158 -17.50 -0.73 3.60
N THR A 159 -16.25 -1.11 3.83
CA THR A 159 -15.25 -0.29 4.52
C THR A 159 -14.44 0.59 3.58
N GLY A 160 -14.39 0.24 2.29
CA GLY A 160 -13.48 0.86 1.33
C GLY A 160 -12.01 0.47 1.54
N PHE A 161 -11.70 -0.44 2.47
CA PHE A 161 -10.31 -0.84 2.72
C PHE A 161 -9.76 -1.67 1.59
N VAL A 162 -8.52 -1.37 1.21
CA VAL A 162 -7.76 -2.24 0.32
C VAL A 162 -7.35 -3.48 1.11
N PHE A 163 -7.67 -4.66 0.59
CA PHE A 163 -7.28 -5.94 1.15
C PHE A 163 -6.51 -6.76 0.13
N GLY A 164 -5.84 -7.83 0.57
CA GLY A 164 -5.21 -8.77 -0.35
C GLY A 164 -4.18 -9.67 0.32
N GLY A 165 -3.56 -10.52 -0.49
CA GLY A 165 -2.62 -11.55 -0.06
C GLY A 165 -3.31 -12.79 0.50
N ASN A 166 -2.48 -13.69 1.01
CA ASN A 166 -2.89 -14.89 1.73
C ASN A 166 -1.78 -15.25 2.75
N ARG A 167 -2.06 -16.22 3.63
CA ARG A 167 -1.12 -16.67 4.68
C ARG A 167 0.25 -17.14 4.19
N LEU A 168 0.38 -17.48 2.90
CA LEU A 168 1.58 -18.01 2.25
C LEU A 168 2.26 -16.97 1.33
N ASN A 169 1.82 -15.71 1.37
CA ASN A 169 2.38 -14.63 0.54
C ASN A 169 3.05 -13.55 1.39
N CYS A 170 4.08 -12.94 0.82
CA CYS A 170 4.81 -11.80 1.36
C CYS A 170 4.49 -10.49 0.60
N GLY A 171 3.23 -10.05 0.64
CA GLY A 171 2.77 -8.94 -0.22
C GLY A 171 3.15 -7.52 0.26
N THR A 172 3.66 -7.38 1.47
CA THR A 172 4.06 -6.08 2.06
C THR A 172 5.55 -6.05 2.30
N TRP A 173 6.13 -4.88 2.54
CA TRP A 173 7.56 -4.72 2.82
C TRP A 173 8.17 -5.62 3.91
N MET A 174 7.36 -6.13 4.85
CA MET A 174 7.79 -7.17 5.79
C MET A 174 7.71 -8.54 5.09
N ASP A 175 8.62 -8.79 4.15
CA ASP A 175 8.46 -9.79 3.08
C ASP A 175 9.30 -11.08 3.26
N LYS A 176 9.81 -11.35 4.46
CA LYS A 176 10.69 -12.51 4.67
C LYS A 176 9.93 -13.85 4.50
N MET A 177 10.20 -14.52 3.39
CA MET A 177 9.82 -15.93 3.16
C MET A 177 10.78 -16.86 3.90
N GLY A 178 10.25 -17.79 4.69
CA GLY A 178 11.05 -18.80 5.38
C GLY A 178 11.74 -19.75 4.39
N GLU A 179 12.98 -20.15 4.71
CA GLU A 179 13.84 -20.91 3.79
C GLU A 179 14.59 -22.08 4.45
N SER A 180 14.40 -22.30 5.76
CA SER A 180 15.12 -23.34 6.49
C SER A 180 14.29 -24.63 6.60
N GLU A 181 14.79 -25.70 5.98
CA GLU A 181 14.25 -27.04 6.14
C GLU A 181 14.49 -27.58 7.55
N ARG A 182 15.69 -27.33 8.10
CA ARG A 182 16.06 -27.74 9.46
C ARG A 182 15.16 -27.11 10.52
N ALA A 183 14.82 -25.84 10.38
CA ALA A 183 13.88 -25.15 11.27
C ALA A 183 12.41 -25.38 10.89
N ARG A 184 12.13 -26.19 9.85
CA ARG A 184 10.79 -26.52 9.36
C ARG A 184 9.94 -25.30 8.98
N ASN A 185 10.58 -24.23 8.50
CA ASN A 185 9.89 -22.99 8.13
C ASN A 185 9.97 -22.66 6.62
N LYS A 186 10.57 -23.53 5.81
CA LYS A 186 10.65 -23.33 4.36
C LYS A 186 9.27 -23.16 3.74
N GLY A 187 9.09 -22.07 3.00
CA GLY A 187 7.85 -21.69 2.35
C GLY A 187 6.76 -21.16 3.27
N ILE A 188 7.10 -20.86 4.53
CA ILE A 188 6.20 -20.20 5.48
C ILE A 188 6.67 -18.76 5.66
N PRO A 189 5.88 -17.75 5.26
CA PRO A 189 6.19 -16.36 5.56
C PRO A 189 6.38 -16.14 7.06
N ALA A 190 7.41 -15.38 7.43
CA ALA A 190 7.61 -15.02 8.83
C ALA A 190 6.55 -14.03 9.31
N THR A 191 6.08 -13.16 8.41
CA THR A 191 5.15 -12.08 8.70
C THR A 191 4.15 -11.92 7.55
N PRO A 192 3.26 -12.90 7.31
CA PRO A 192 2.18 -12.71 6.37
C PRO A 192 1.30 -11.57 6.91
N ARG A 193 1.13 -10.54 6.08
CA ARG A 193 0.27 -9.40 6.36
C ARG A 193 -0.77 -9.35 5.27
N ASP A 194 -1.58 -10.40 5.19
CA ASP A 194 -2.76 -10.45 4.34
C ASP A 194 -3.95 -9.71 4.99
N GLY A 195 -5.07 -9.59 4.26
CA GLY A 195 -6.15 -8.68 4.66
C GLY A 195 -5.76 -7.21 4.42
N SER A 196 -6.25 -6.31 5.26
CA SER A 196 -6.04 -4.86 5.11
C SER A 196 -4.88 -4.37 5.97
N ALA A 197 -3.69 -4.23 5.38
CA ALA A 197 -2.52 -3.67 6.08
C ALA A 197 -2.69 -2.16 6.30
N VAL A 198 -2.39 -1.70 7.52
CA VAL A 198 -2.70 -0.33 7.97
C VAL A 198 -2.10 0.76 7.08
N GLU A 199 -0.87 0.59 6.60
CA GLU A 199 -0.21 1.56 5.75
C GLU A 199 -0.82 1.61 4.34
N ILE A 200 -1.28 0.48 3.81
CA ILE A 200 -1.92 0.41 2.49
C ILE A 200 -3.27 1.12 2.54
N VAL A 201 -4.04 0.93 3.61
CA VAL A 201 -5.31 1.65 3.80
C VAL A 201 -5.07 3.15 3.94
N GLY A 202 -4.05 3.58 4.69
CA GLY A 202 -3.67 4.99 4.79
C GLY A 202 -3.24 5.61 3.45
N LEU A 203 -2.39 4.91 2.68
CA LEU A 203 -1.98 5.35 1.34
C LEU A 203 -3.15 5.39 0.36
N SER A 204 -4.06 4.43 0.45
CA SER A 204 -5.30 4.40 -0.34
C SER A 204 -6.17 5.61 -0.01
N LYS A 205 -6.40 5.91 1.28
CA LYS A 205 -7.11 7.11 1.74
C LYS A 205 -6.51 8.39 1.17
N SER A 206 -5.19 8.55 1.31
CA SER A 206 -4.47 9.72 0.79
C SER A 206 -4.68 9.88 -0.73
N THR A 207 -4.61 8.77 -1.46
CA THR A 207 -4.84 8.73 -2.92
C THR A 207 -6.25 9.13 -3.30
N VAL A 208 -7.28 8.52 -2.70
CA VAL A 208 -8.67 8.82 -3.07
C VAL A 208 -9.09 10.22 -2.66
N ARG A 209 -8.56 10.75 -1.53
CA ARG A 209 -8.68 12.18 -1.18
C ARG A 209 -8.10 13.06 -2.28
N TRP A 210 -6.85 12.81 -2.67
CA TRP A 210 -6.16 13.60 -3.68
C TRP A 210 -6.89 13.59 -5.03
N LEU A 211 -7.34 12.43 -5.48
CA LEU A 211 -8.11 12.32 -6.74
C LEU A 211 -9.48 12.98 -6.66
N THR A 212 -10.14 12.93 -5.49
CA THR A 212 -11.39 13.67 -5.26
C THR A 212 -11.17 15.17 -5.47
N GLU A 213 -10.08 15.73 -4.94
CA GLU A 213 -9.76 17.15 -5.12
C GLU A 213 -9.39 17.50 -6.57
N LEU A 214 -8.59 16.66 -7.24
CA LEU A 214 -8.22 16.89 -8.63
C LEU A 214 -9.39 16.77 -9.59
N SER A 215 -10.30 15.81 -9.35
CA SER A 215 -11.52 15.63 -10.13
C SER A 215 -12.45 16.83 -9.99
N LYS A 216 -12.66 17.34 -8.77
CA LYS A 216 -13.44 18.58 -8.52
C LYS A 216 -12.87 19.80 -9.25
N LYS A 217 -11.54 19.86 -9.40
CA LYS A 217 -10.82 20.94 -10.11
C LYS A 217 -10.71 20.70 -11.62
N ASN A 218 -11.30 19.63 -12.16
CA ASN A 218 -11.18 19.20 -13.56
C ASN A 218 -9.73 18.99 -14.04
N VAL A 219 -8.80 18.68 -13.12
CA VAL A 219 -7.41 18.36 -13.45
C VAL A 219 -7.25 16.87 -13.76
N TYR A 220 -8.05 16.02 -13.11
CA TYR A 220 -8.10 14.58 -13.34
C TYR A 220 -9.42 14.25 -14.06
N PRO A 221 -9.40 13.49 -15.18
CA PRO A 221 -10.58 13.35 -16.04
C PRO A 221 -11.64 12.39 -15.49
N TYR A 222 -11.29 11.54 -14.52
CA TYR A 222 -12.20 10.56 -13.93
C TYR A 222 -12.84 11.07 -12.63
N LYS A 223 -14.07 10.61 -12.36
CA LYS A 223 -14.82 10.90 -11.13
C LYS A 223 -14.80 9.75 -10.12
N GLY A 224 -14.35 8.57 -10.54
CA GLY A 224 -14.38 7.34 -9.76
C GLY A 224 -13.97 6.14 -10.59
N VAL A 225 -14.31 4.94 -10.10
CA VAL A 225 -14.02 3.65 -10.72
C VAL A 225 -15.31 2.88 -10.96
N LYS A 226 -15.37 2.09 -12.04
CA LYS A 226 -16.55 1.32 -12.43
C LYS A 226 -16.45 -0.13 -11.97
N VAL A 227 -17.31 -0.54 -11.04
CA VAL A 227 -17.28 -1.89 -10.45
C VAL A 227 -18.51 -2.68 -10.89
N GLN A 228 -18.35 -3.98 -11.12
CA GLN A 228 -19.47 -4.88 -11.36
C GLN A 228 -20.03 -5.34 -10.01
N ARG A 229 -21.27 -4.96 -9.69
CA ARG A 229 -21.99 -5.40 -8.49
C ARG A 229 -23.32 -6.02 -8.93
N GLU A 230 -23.57 -7.27 -8.54
CA GLU A 230 -24.81 -7.99 -8.86
C GLU A 230 -25.13 -8.00 -10.37
N GLY A 231 -24.10 -8.10 -11.22
CA GLY A 231 -24.23 -8.08 -12.68
C GLY A 231 -24.50 -6.71 -13.31
N LYS A 232 -24.43 -5.62 -12.52
CA LYS A 232 -24.56 -4.23 -13.01
C LYS A 232 -23.27 -3.45 -12.82
N GLU A 233 -22.94 -2.61 -13.80
CA GLU A 233 -21.85 -1.64 -13.67
C GLU A 233 -22.30 -0.48 -12.78
N VAL A 234 -21.63 -0.30 -11.64
CA VAL A 234 -21.86 0.78 -10.68
C VAL A 234 -20.61 1.66 -10.63
N LEU A 235 -20.80 2.98 -10.66
CA LEU A 235 -19.72 3.93 -10.46
C LEU A 235 -19.50 4.13 -8.94
N LEU A 236 -18.36 3.67 -8.43
CA LEU A 236 -17.86 4.05 -7.11
C LEU A 236 -17.11 5.38 -7.25
N ALA A 237 -17.74 6.48 -6.82
CA ALA A 237 -17.11 7.80 -6.86
C ALA A 237 -15.90 7.86 -5.91
N PHE A 238 -14.86 8.63 -6.27
CA PHE A 238 -13.70 8.79 -5.38
C PHE A 238 -14.07 9.39 -4.02
N SER A 239 -15.05 10.30 -4.00
CA SER A 239 -15.56 10.90 -2.76
C SER A 239 -16.27 9.88 -1.88
N GLU A 240 -17.00 8.94 -2.49
CA GLU A 240 -17.69 7.87 -1.76
C GLU A 240 -16.66 6.90 -1.17
N TRP A 241 -15.69 6.44 -1.98
CA TRP A 241 -14.61 5.58 -1.50
C TRP A 241 -13.80 6.26 -0.37
N ASN A 242 -13.47 7.55 -0.53
CA ASN A 242 -12.81 8.33 0.50
C ASN A 242 -13.61 8.40 1.82
N GLN A 243 -14.94 8.52 1.73
CA GLN A 243 -15.83 8.57 2.89
C GLN A 243 -15.95 7.20 3.57
N HIS A 244 -16.10 6.11 2.81
CA HIS A 244 -16.14 4.76 3.36
C HIS A 244 -14.91 4.46 4.22
N ILE A 245 -13.70 4.79 3.75
CA ILE A 245 -12.48 4.62 4.54
C ILE A 245 -12.52 5.53 5.78
N GLN A 246 -12.96 6.78 5.64
CA GLN A 246 -13.02 7.75 6.74
C GLN A 246 -13.92 7.27 7.88
N ASP A 247 -15.09 6.71 7.55
CA ASP A 247 -16.10 6.29 8.54
C ASP A 247 -15.72 5.00 9.27
N HIS A 248 -14.89 4.16 8.64
CA HIS A 248 -14.58 2.82 9.13
C HIS A 248 -13.17 2.65 9.69
N PHE A 249 -12.19 3.46 9.25
CA PHE A 249 -10.78 3.24 9.60
C PHE A 249 -10.54 3.18 11.10
N GLU A 250 -10.83 4.25 11.83
CA GLU A 250 -10.53 4.29 13.26
C GLU A 250 -11.38 3.27 14.03
N LYS A 251 -12.63 3.03 13.60
CA LYS A 251 -13.54 2.05 14.19
C LYS A 251 -12.95 0.63 14.21
N TYR A 252 -12.29 0.21 13.13
CA TYR A 252 -11.78 -1.16 13.01
C TYR A 252 -10.30 -1.32 13.34
N PHE A 253 -9.49 -0.27 13.14
CA PHE A 253 -8.06 -0.32 13.42
C PHE A 253 -7.71 0.10 14.85
N TYR A 254 -8.48 0.96 15.52
CA TYR A 254 -8.13 1.38 16.87
C TYR A 254 -8.51 0.31 17.90
N VAL A 255 -7.57 -0.04 18.78
CA VAL A 255 -7.83 -0.90 19.94
C VAL A 255 -8.15 -0.02 21.13
N SER A 256 -9.43 0.05 21.49
CA SER A 256 -9.91 0.91 22.56
C SER A 256 -9.34 0.57 23.93
N ASP A 257 -9.19 1.59 24.76
CA ASP A 257 -8.87 1.46 26.18
C ASP A 257 -10.00 0.76 26.96
N ASP A 258 -11.23 0.91 26.50
CA ASP A 258 -12.40 0.25 27.07
C ASP A 258 -12.43 -1.24 26.68
N PRO A 259 -12.34 -2.17 27.65
CA PRO A 259 -12.47 -3.60 27.37
C PRO A 259 -13.83 -4.03 26.83
N SER A 260 -14.86 -3.20 27.01
CA SER A 260 -16.22 -3.44 26.58
C SER A 260 -16.60 -2.76 25.25
N ASP A 261 -15.61 -2.25 24.50
CA ASP A 261 -15.86 -1.64 23.18
C ASP A 261 -16.60 -2.62 22.25
N PRO A 262 -17.83 -2.30 21.81
CA PRO A 262 -18.62 -3.19 20.96
C PRO A 262 -18.03 -3.39 19.56
N ASN A 263 -17.07 -2.55 19.14
CA ASN A 263 -16.39 -2.70 17.85
C ASN A 263 -15.21 -3.67 17.91
N GLU A 264 -14.79 -4.07 19.11
CA GLU A 264 -13.68 -5.01 19.27
C GLU A 264 -14.15 -6.44 19.01
N GLN A 265 -13.76 -7.00 17.87
CA GLN A 265 -14.19 -8.31 17.40
C GLN A 265 -13.47 -9.46 18.11
N ARG A 266 -12.24 -9.25 18.58
CA ARG A 266 -11.42 -10.29 19.23
C ARG A 266 -10.76 -9.77 20.50
N PRO A 267 -11.55 -9.46 21.55
CA PRO A 267 -11.01 -8.99 22.82
C PRO A 267 -10.06 -10.00 23.47
N ASP A 268 -10.19 -11.29 23.14
CA ASP A 268 -9.31 -12.39 23.58
C ASP A 268 -7.89 -12.31 23.02
N LEU A 269 -7.68 -11.59 21.92
CA LEU A 269 -6.36 -11.40 21.28
C LEU A 269 -5.72 -10.05 21.61
N VAL A 270 -6.40 -9.20 22.38
CA VAL A 270 -5.91 -7.85 22.71
C VAL A 270 -4.84 -7.93 23.80
N HIS A 271 -3.57 -7.83 23.40
CA HIS A 271 -2.44 -7.71 24.35
C HIS A 271 -2.17 -6.26 24.78
N LYS A 272 -2.44 -5.28 23.91
CA LYS A 272 -2.22 -3.86 24.20
C LYS A 272 -3.39 -3.03 23.71
N ARG A 273 -3.74 -2.02 24.51
CA ARG A 273 -4.81 -1.06 24.24
C ARG A 273 -4.25 0.33 23.98
N GLY A 274 -5.05 1.19 23.37
CA GLY A 274 -4.64 2.53 22.98
C GLY A 274 -3.67 2.54 21.80
N ILE A 275 -3.68 1.49 20.98
CA ILE A 275 -2.83 1.34 19.79
C ILE A 275 -3.70 1.17 18.53
N TYR A 276 -3.06 1.17 17.36
CA TYR A 276 -3.71 0.79 16.10
C TYR A 276 -3.21 -0.58 15.66
N LYS A 277 -4.14 -1.45 15.26
CA LYS A 277 -3.89 -2.78 14.69
C LYS A 277 -2.95 -2.68 13.49
N ASP A 278 -2.11 -3.69 13.30
CA ASP A 278 -1.16 -3.74 12.18
C ASP A 278 -1.83 -4.08 10.85
N SER A 279 -2.89 -4.88 10.94
CA SER A 279 -3.78 -5.25 9.84
C SER A 279 -5.21 -5.41 10.35
N TYR A 280 -6.16 -5.53 9.42
CA TYR A 280 -7.55 -5.87 9.69
C TYR A 280 -7.98 -7.01 8.78
N GLY A 281 -8.48 -8.10 9.38
CA GLY A 281 -9.00 -9.24 8.64
C GLY A 281 -7.90 -10.13 8.06
N ALA A 282 -6.74 -10.22 8.71
CA ALA A 282 -5.71 -11.19 8.31
C ALA A 282 -6.18 -12.64 8.55
N SER A 283 -5.70 -13.58 7.72
CA SER A 283 -6.01 -15.01 7.86
C SER A 283 -5.59 -15.60 9.22
N SER A 284 -4.56 -15.03 9.85
CA SER A 284 -4.21 -15.28 11.24
C SER A 284 -4.67 -14.09 12.09
N PRO A 285 -5.77 -14.20 12.84
CA PRO A 285 -6.34 -13.06 13.57
C PRO A 285 -5.37 -12.42 14.57
N TRP A 286 -4.41 -13.20 15.09
CA TRP A 286 -3.37 -12.70 15.97
C TRP A 286 -2.48 -11.63 15.31
N CYS A 287 -2.25 -11.73 14.00
CA CYS A 287 -1.40 -10.79 13.27
C CYS A 287 -1.98 -9.37 13.28
N ASP A 288 -3.31 -9.22 13.35
CA ASP A 288 -3.97 -7.91 13.40
C ASP A 288 -3.59 -7.14 14.69
N TYR A 289 -3.48 -7.81 15.84
CA TYR A 289 -3.31 -7.19 17.16
C TYR A 289 -1.84 -6.92 17.54
N GLN A 290 -0.91 -7.12 16.62
CA GLN A 290 0.51 -6.92 16.89
C GLN A 290 0.89 -5.43 16.89
N LEU A 291 1.58 -4.99 17.93
CA LEU A 291 2.16 -3.65 17.95
C LEU A 291 3.39 -3.60 17.01
N ARG A 292 3.22 -2.94 15.87
CA ARG A 292 4.26 -2.77 14.83
C ARG A 292 4.41 -1.29 14.42
N PRO A 293 5.55 -0.89 13.82
CA PRO A 293 5.80 0.49 13.44
C PRO A 293 5.15 0.89 12.09
N ASN A 294 4.08 0.20 11.65
CA ASN A 294 3.46 0.40 10.34
C ASN A 294 2.38 1.50 10.35
N PHE A 295 1.53 1.56 11.39
CA PHE A 295 0.45 2.56 11.46
C PHE A 295 0.93 4.04 11.47
N PRO A 296 2.14 4.39 11.96
CA PRO A 296 2.66 5.75 11.80
C PRO A 296 2.77 6.19 10.34
N VAL A 297 2.95 5.27 9.39
CA VAL A 297 2.91 5.60 7.95
C VAL A 297 1.54 6.14 7.58
N ALA A 298 0.46 5.48 8.00
CA ALA A 298 -0.90 5.94 7.75
C ALA A 298 -1.17 7.31 8.40
N MET A 299 -0.65 7.56 9.61
CA MET A 299 -0.74 8.86 10.28
C MET A 299 -0.04 9.98 9.50
N VAL A 300 1.05 9.68 8.81
CA VAL A 300 1.78 10.67 7.99
C VAL A 300 1.00 11.04 6.73
N VAL A 301 0.47 10.05 6.01
CA VAL A 301 -0.13 10.27 4.68
C VAL A 301 -1.61 10.68 4.76
N ALA A 302 -2.32 10.22 5.78
CA ALA A 302 -3.76 10.45 5.98
C ALA A 302 -4.08 10.75 7.46
N PRO A 303 -3.55 11.85 8.02
CA PRO A 303 -3.77 12.21 9.43
C PRO A 303 -5.26 12.42 9.77
N GLU A 304 -6.10 12.73 8.77
CA GLU A 304 -7.54 12.89 8.97
C GLU A 304 -8.27 11.61 9.42
N LEU A 305 -7.63 10.44 9.30
CA LEU A 305 -8.19 9.17 9.77
C LEU A 305 -8.12 8.99 11.29
N PHE A 306 -7.42 9.88 11.99
CA PHE A 306 -7.04 9.67 13.39
C PHE A 306 -7.59 10.77 14.29
N THR A 307 -8.27 10.38 15.37
CA THR A 307 -8.60 11.27 16.46
C THR A 307 -7.30 11.70 17.15
N PRO A 308 -7.01 13.01 17.28
CA PRO A 308 -5.70 13.49 17.76
C PRO A 308 -5.24 12.89 19.10
N LEU A 309 -6.15 12.75 20.06
CA LEU A 309 -5.84 12.19 21.38
C LEU A 309 -5.45 10.70 21.30
N ARG A 310 -6.19 9.92 20.50
CA ARG A 310 -5.90 8.49 20.26
C ARG A 310 -4.57 8.31 19.54
N ALA A 311 -4.33 9.14 18.52
CA ALA A 311 -3.08 9.15 17.77
C ALA A 311 -1.88 9.43 18.66
N TRP A 312 -1.98 10.46 19.49
CA TRP A 312 -0.91 10.87 20.41
C TRP A 312 -0.55 9.73 21.38
N LYS A 313 -1.55 9.13 22.02
CA LYS A 313 -1.36 8.00 22.93
C LYS A 313 -0.69 6.80 22.25
N ALA A 314 -1.15 6.44 21.04
CA ALA A 314 -0.55 5.34 20.28
C ALA A 314 0.93 5.63 19.92
N LEU A 315 1.26 6.88 19.57
CA LEU A 315 2.64 7.29 19.29
C LEU A 315 3.53 7.27 20.52
N GLU A 316 3.03 7.63 21.70
CA GLU A 316 3.77 7.50 22.97
C GLU A 316 4.12 6.03 23.26
N ILE A 317 3.19 5.10 23.00
CA ILE A 317 3.43 3.67 23.14
C ILE A 317 4.49 3.20 22.14
N VAL A 318 4.39 3.60 20.87
CA VAL A 318 5.40 3.28 19.84
C VAL A 318 6.77 3.82 20.21
N GLN A 319 6.85 5.06 20.69
CA GLN A 319 8.10 5.67 21.14
C GLN A 319 8.69 4.87 22.31
N LYS A 320 7.89 4.46 23.28
CA LYS A 320 8.37 3.73 24.46
C LYS A 320 8.81 2.30 24.13
N LYS A 321 8.11 1.62 23.22
CA LYS A 321 8.25 0.17 23.01
C LYS A 321 9.09 -0.18 21.78
N LEU A 322 8.88 0.54 20.69
CA LEU A 322 9.46 0.22 19.38
C LEU A 322 10.65 1.10 19.00
N MET A 323 10.79 2.31 19.55
CA MET A 323 11.91 3.19 19.18
C MET A 323 13.24 2.68 19.78
N GLY A 324 14.16 2.31 18.91
CA GLY A 324 15.56 2.05 19.24
C GLY A 324 16.45 3.27 18.95
N PRO A 325 17.77 3.17 19.22
CA PRO A 325 18.69 4.30 19.07
C PRO A 325 18.86 4.77 17.61
N LEU A 326 18.73 3.87 16.63
CA LEU A 326 18.94 4.16 15.20
C LEU A 326 17.77 3.78 14.30
N GLY A 327 16.74 3.12 14.85
CA GLY A 327 15.65 2.59 14.05
C GLY A 327 14.51 2.06 14.91
N MET A 328 13.47 1.57 14.26
CA MET A 328 12.28 1.04 14.90
C MET A 328 12.35 -0.48 14.97
N LYS A 329 12.03 -1.07 16.13
CA LYS A 329 11.74 -2.50 16.25
C LYS A 329 10.52 -2.82 15.37
N THR A 330 10.61 -3.90 14.60
CA THR A 330 9.56 -4.30 13.66
C THR A 330 8.36 -4.97 14.33
N LEU A 331 8.51 -5.40 15.58
CA LEU A 331 7.49 -6.00 16.41
C LEU A 331 7.82 -5.69 17.89
N ASP A 332 6.78 -5.52 18.70
CA ASP A 332 6.96 -5.43 20.15
C ASP A 332 7.45 -6.75 20.75
N SER A 333 8.26 -6.67 21.81
CA SER A 333 8.85 -7.85 22.45
C SER A 333 7.93 -8.54 23.46
N GLU A 334 6.81 -7.92 23.84
CA GLU A 334 5.84 -8.40 24.85
C GLU A 334 4.46 -8.66 24.23
#